data_AF-A0A4P6ZCU3-F1
#
_entry.id   AF-A0A4P6ZCU3-F1
#
_cell.length_a   1.000
_cell.length_b   1.000
_cell.length_c   1.000
_cell.angle_alpha   90.00
_cell.angle_beta   90.00
_cell.angle_gamma   90.00
#
_symmetry.space_group_name_H-M   'P 1'
#
loop_
_entity.id
_entity.type
_entity.pdbx_description
1 polymer ?
#
loop_
_entity_poly.entity_id
_entity_poly.type
_entity_poly.pdbx_seq_one_letter_code
_entity_poly.pdbx_strand_id
1 'polypeptide(L)'
;MNKKIFYYVACIYLLVKGVAALRKIIFIKDSIIISSSTESMAYKIGYVSGIVAEIIICLTLVIFIFQNFIMKKSLTERKSIEQI
;
A
#
# COMPACT_ATOMS: atom_id res chain seq x y z
N MET A 1 17.05 16.96 -7.41
CA MET A 1 15.67 16.42 -7.53
C MET A 1 14.94 16.61 -6.21
N ASN A 2 13.76 17.24 -6.23
CA ASN A 2 13.03 17.66 -5.04
C ASN A 2 12.64 16.44 -4.19
N LYS A 3 13.21 16.27 -2.99
CA LYS A 3 12.92 15.12 -2.10
C LYS A 3 11.42 14.93 -1.85
N LYS A 4 10.63 16.01 -1.87
CA LYS A 4 9.15 15.98 -1.79
C LYS A 4 8.54 15.20 -2.98
N ILE A 5 8.97 15.46 -4.22
CA ILE A 5 8.46 14.76 -5.43
C ILE A 5 8.76 13.26 -5.35
N PHE A 6 9.95 12.89 -4.87
CA PHE A 6 10.29 11.48 -4.67
C PHE A 6 9.32 10.77 -3.72
N TYR A 7 8.97 11.37 -2.58
CA TYR A 7 8.01 10.79 -1.65
C TYR A 7 6.59 10.69 -2.23
N TYR A 8 6.16 11.68 -3.02
CA TYR A 8 4.88 11.60 -3.74
C TYR A 8 4.85 10.45 -4.76
N VAL A 9 5.91 10.32 -5.56
CA VAL A 9 6.04 9.22 -6.53
C VAL A 9 6.07 7.87 -5.82
N ALA A 10 6.75 7.76 -4.68
CA ALA A 10 6.75 6.55 -3.86
C ALA A 10 5.35 6.19 -3.34
N CYS A 11 4.58 7.16 -2.86
CA CYS A 11 3.20 6.93 -2.44
C CYS A 11 2.31 6.47 -3.60
N ILE A 12 2.42 7.10 -4.78
CA ILE A 12 1.67 6.70 -5.98
C ILE A 12 2.02 5.26 -6.36
N TYR A 13 3.30 4.91 -6.37
CA TYR A 13 3.75 3.56 -6.68
C TYR A 13 3.17 2.52 -5.71
N LEU A 14 3.21 2.80 -4.41
CA LEU A 14 2.64 1.93 -3.38
C LEU A 14 1.12 1.79 -3.50
N LEU A 15 0.41 2.86 -3.87
CA LEU A 15 -1.03 2.82 -4.13
C LEU A 15 -1.34 1.96 -5.36
N VAL A 16 -0.61 2.11 -6.47
CA VAL A 16 -0.78 1.27 -7.67
C VAL A 16 -0.54 -0.20 -7.35
N LYS A 17 0.53 -0.51 -6.61
CA LYS A 17 0.82 -1.86 -6.10
C LYS A 17 -0.31 -2.42 -5.24
N GLY A 18 -0.79 -1.64 -4.26
CA GLY A 18 -1.89 -2.04 -3.38
C GLY A 18 -3.20 -2.28 -4.15
N VAL A 19 -3.53 -1.44 -5.12
CA VAL A 19 -4.71 -1.61 -5.99
C VAL A 19 -4.58 -2.86 -6.87
N ALA A 20 -3.38 -3.16 -7.37
CA ALA A 20 -3.14 -4.39 -8.12
C ALA A 20 -3.34 -5.64 -7.24
N ALA A 21 -2.87 -5.61 -5.99
CA ALA A 21 -3.13 -6.68 -5.02
C ALA A 21 -4.63 -6.80 -4.67
N LEU A 22 -5.33 -5.67 -4.52
CA LEU A 22 -6.78 -5.66 -4.29
C LEU A 22 -7.55 -6.29 -5.46
N ARG A 23 -7.15 -6.02 -6.71
CA ARG A 23 -7.72 -6.69 -7.88
C ARG A 23 -7.55 -8.21 -7.81
N LYS A 24 -6.39 -8.71 -7.36
CA LYS A 24 -6.19 -10.16 -7.18
C LYS A 24 -7.16 -10.76 -6.15
N ILE A 25 -7.54 -10.01 -5.10
CA ILE A 25 -8.58 -10.43 -4.15
C ILE A 25 -9.96 -10.44 -4.79
N ILE A 26 -10.32 -9.40 -5.55
CA ILE A 26 -11.65 -9.31 -6.19
C ILE A 26 -11.85 -10.45 -7.19
N PHE A 27 -10.81 -10.79 -7.96
CA PHE A 27 -10.84 -11.87 -8.94
C PHE A 27 -10.31 -13.21 -8.38
N ILE A 28 -10.29 -13.36 -7.05
CA ILE A 28 -9.67 -14.55 -6.42
C ILE A 28 -10.42 -15.84 -6.74
N LYS A 29 -11.75 -15.73 -6.93
CA LYS A 29 -12.61 -16.85 -7.33
C LYS A 29 -12.25 -17.39 -8.72
N ASP A 30 -11.77 -16.52 -9.61
CA ASP A 30 -11.34 -16.87 -10.95
C ASP A 30 -9.86 -17.28 -10.99
N SER A 31 -9.17 -17.29 -9.84
CA SER A 31 -7.79 -17.75 -9.77
C SER A 31 -7.72 -19.27 -9.88
N ILE A 32 -6.86 -19.75 -10.78
CA ILE A 32 -6.59 -21.18 -11.01
C ILE A 32 -6.17 -21.88 -9.70
N ILE A 33 -5.48 -21.17 -8.81
CA ILE A 33 -4.99 -21.69 -7.53
C ILE A 33 -6.14 -22.02 -6.58
N ILE A 34 -7.09 -21.09 -6.40
CA ILE A 34 -8.22 -21.27 -5.46
C ILE A 34 -9.21 -22.31 -6.00
N SER A 35 -9.42 -22.32 -7.32
CA SER A 35 -10.35 -23.22 -8.00
C SER A 35 -9.81 -24.65 -8.20
N SER A 36 -8.48 -24.85 -8.13
CA SER A 36 -7.89 -26.19 -8.26
C SER A 36 -8.26 -27.11 -7.10
N SER A 37 -8.69 -28.34 -7.39
CA SER A 37 -8.93 -29.37 -6.36
C SER A 37 -7.64 -30.05 -5.87
N THR A 38 -6.54 -29.83 -6.57
CA THR A 38 -5.21 -30.42 -6.30
C THR A 38 -4.42 -29.68 -5.23
N GLU A 39 -4.66 -28.38 -5.05
CA GLU A 39 -3.97 -27.59 -4.04
C GLU A 39 -4.59 -27.74 -2.66
N SER A 40 -3.75 -27.86 -1.64
CA SER A 40 -4.20 -28.01 -0.25
C SER A 40 -4.98 -26.79 0.25
N MET A 41 -5.96 -27.01 1.13
CA MET A 41 -6.72 -25.91 1.74
C MET A 41 -5.81 -24.92 2.48
N ALA A 42 -4.75 -25.42 3.12
CA ALA A 42 -3.74 -24.60 3.79
C ALA A 42 -3.01 -23.66 2.80
N TYR A 43 -2.66 -24.15 1.62
CA TYR A 43 -2.04 -23.33 0.57
C TYR A 43 -2.97 -22.22 0.09
N LYS A 44 -4.25 -22.54 -0.13
CA LYS A 44 -5.27 -21.55 -0.53
C LYS A 44 -5.44 -20.45 0.50
N ILE A 45 -5.54 -20.81 1.78
CA ILE A 45 -5.62 -19.85 2.90
C ILE A 45 -4.35 -18.99 2.94
N GLY A 46 -3.17 -19.61 2.81
CA GLY A 46 -1.88 -18.91 2.77
C GLY A 46 -1.76 -17.92 1.60
N TYR A 47 -2.31 -18.28 0.45
CA TYR A 47 -2.37 -17.39 -0.71
C TYR A 47 -3.24 -16.16 -0.43
N VAL A 48 -4.47 -16.35 0.07
CA VAL A 48 -5.36 -15.23 0.39
C VAL A 48 -4.75 -14.32 1.47
N SER A 49 -4.24 -14.91 2.55
CA SER A 49 -3.63 -14.14 3.64
C SER A 49 -2.39 -13.37 3.19
N GLY A 50 -1.59 -13.93 2.27
CA GLY A 50 -0.46 -13.26 1.65
C GLY A 50 -0.86 -12.00 0.88
N ILE A 51 -1.93 -12.06 0.07
CA ILE A 51 -2.41 -10.89 -0.67
C ILE A 51 -2.96 -9.82 0.28
N VAL A 52 -3.69 -10.24 1.32
CA VAL A 52 -4.20 -9.31 2.36
C VAL A 52 -3.03 -8.61 3.06
N ALA A 53 -1.97 -9.35 3.43
CA ALA A 53 -0.78 -8.77 4.03
C ALA A 53 -0.08 -7.76 3.10
N GLU A 54 0.02 -8.06 1.80
CA GLU A 54 0.60 -7.15 0.80
C GLU A 54 -0.16 -5.81 0.75
N ILE A 55 -1.51 -5.85 0.78
CA ILE A 55 -2.35 -4.65 0.79
C ILE A 55 -2.10 -3.83 2.06
N ILE A 56 -2.11 -4.48 3.23
CA ILE A 56 -1.88 -3.81 4.52
C ILE A 56 -0.52 -3.12 4.52
N ILE A 57 0.55 -3.82 4.12
CA ILE A 57 1.90 -3.26 4.06
C ILE A 57 1.95 -2.04 3.13
N CYS A 58 1.34 -2.13 1.94
CA CYS A 58 1.30 -1.00 1.01
C CYS A 58 0.61 0.22 1.62
N LEU A 59 -0.56 0.02 2.26
CA LEU A 59 -1.31 1.11 2.90
C LEU A 59 -0.55 1.71 4.10
N THR A 60 0.05 0.87 4.95
CA THR A 60 0.84 1.30 6.10
C THR A 60 2.03 2.15 5.64
N LEU A 61 2.74 1.74 4.59
CA LEU A 61 3.86 2.50 4.05
C LEU A 61 3.42 3.85 3.45
N VAL A 62 2.28 3.88 2.75
CA VAL A 62 1.72 5.15 2.24
C VAL A 62 1.40 6.09 3.39
N ILE A 63 0.71 5.63 4.42
CA ILE A 63 0.37 6.43 5.61
C ILE A 63 1.64 6.93 6.29
N PHE A 64 2.61 6.05 6.50
CA PHE A 64 3.88 6.38 7.15
C PHE A 64 4.64 7.47 6.37
N ILE A 65 4.75 7.33 5.05
CA ILE A 65 5.43 8.31 4.19
C ILE A 65 4.69 9.64 4.22
N PHE A 66 3.37 9.59 4.07
CA PHE A 66 2.54 10.79 4.04
C PHE A 66 2.61 11.56 5.37
N GLN A 67 2.47 10.88 6.50
CA GLN A 67 2.52 11.52 7.81
C GLN A 67 3.90 12.08 8.13
N ASN A 68 4.97 11.30 7.92
CA ASN A 68 6.31 11.69 8.40
C ASN A 68 7.06 12.63 7.46
N PHE A 69 6.87 12.52 6.15
CA PHE A 69 7.70 13.23 5.18
C PHE A 69 6.94 14.30 4.39
N ILE A 70 5.62 14.13 4.21
CA ILE A 70 4.78 15.07 3.48
C ILE A 70 4.08 16.04 4.45
N MET A 71 3.27 15.52 5.38
CA MET A 71 2.42 16.31 6.28
C MET A 71 3.20 16.95 7.44
N LYS A 72 4.18 16.25 8.03
CA LYS A 72 5.01 16.80 9.11
C LYS A 72 5.72 18.08 8.70
N LYS A 73 6.19 18.14 7.44
CA LYS A 73 6.93 19.28 6.91
C LYS A 73 6.05 20.50 6.65
N SER A 74 4.80 20.30 6.21
CA SER A 74 3.85 21.40 5.99
C SER A 74 3.39 22.07 7.29
N LEU A 75 3.32 21.32 8.39
CA LEU A 75 3.00 21.86 9.72
C LEU A 75 4.14 22.69 10.32
N THR A 76 5.40 22.28 10.11
CA THR A 76 6.56 23.07 10.56
C THR A 76 6.72 24.36 9.75
N GLU A 77 6.50 24.31 8.43
CA GLU A 77 6.50 25.51 7.56
C GLU A 77 5.38 26.48 7.97
N ARG A 78 4.16 26.01 8.27
CA ARG A 78 3.06 26.88 8.77
C ARG A 78 3.34 27.54 10.11
N LYS A 79 3.88 26.80 11.09
CA LYS A 79 4.18 27.38 12.42
C LYS A 79 5.22 28.50 12.37
N SER A 80 6.16 28.46 11.42
CA SER A 80 7.14 29.53 11.25
C SER A 80 6.57 30.82 10.66
N ILE A 81 5.44 30.74 9.96
CA ILE A 81 4.77 31.90 9.34
C ILE A 81 3.82 32.58 10.34
N GLU A 82 3.20 31.83 11.25
CA GLU A 82 2.35 32.38 12.33
C GLU A 82 3.14 33.03 13.48
N GLN A 83 4.47 32.88 13.52
CA GLN A 83 5.34 33.45 14.56
C GLN A 83 6.01 34.78 14.13
N ILE A 84 5.64 35.35 12.98
CA ILE A 84 6.07 36.67 12.50
C ILE A 84 4.90 37.64 12.65
#